data_AF-A0A011NI89-F1
#
_entry.id   AF-A0A011NI89-F1
#
_cell.length_a   1.000
_cell.length_b   1.000
_cell.length_c   1.000
_cell.angle_alpha   90.00
_cell.angle_beta   90.00
_cell.angle_gamma   90.00
#
_symmetry.space_group_name_H-M   'P 1'
#
loop_
_entity.id
_entity.type
_entity.pdbx_description
1 polymer ?
#
loop_
_entity_poly.entity_id
_entity_poly.type
_entity_poly.pdbx_seq_one_letter_code
_entity_poly.pdbx_strand_id
1 'polypeptide(L)'
;MFAFRNVLRQIDWALLLVFILMFIDLRLIAELPAVQELVGAAGLDDARRLYLAGVFASQVISNVPAAILLAEHADDWRVIAWVVNVGGFGLLIGSLANLIALRLLGERQAWWRFHAWSLPFIGVVASLAGAWLFLRQ
;
A
#
# COMPACT_ATOMS: atom_id res chain seq x y z
N MET A 1 32.00 10.22 -0.67
CA MET A 1 31.45 8.85 -0.49
C MET A 1 32.27 7.98 0.48
N PHE A 2 33.60 8.15 0.61
CA PHE A 2 34.45 7.25 1.43
C PHE A 2 34.47 7.48 2.95
N ALA A 3 33.80 8.52 3.48
CA ALA A 3 33.85 8.86 4.91
C ALA A 3 32.92 8.02 5.81
N PHE A 4 31.99 7.23 5.24
CA PHE A 4 30.95 6.50 6.00
C PHE A 4 31.07 4.97 5.92
N ARG A 5 32.28 4.44 5.69
CA ARG A 5 32.51 2.99 5.53
C ARG A 5 32.04 2.15 6.74
N ASN A 6 32.06 2.75 7.94
CA ASN A 6 31.52 2.16 9.17
C ASN A 6 29.99 2.12 9.21
N VAL A 7 29.31 3.04 8.53
CA VAL A 7 27.84 3.06 8.41
C VAL A 7 27.39 1.95 7.46
N LEU A 8 28.11 1.76 6.32
CA LEU A 8 27.81 0.68 5.37
C LEU A 8 27.91 -0.72 6.01
N ARG A 9 28.75 -0.90 7.04
CA ARG A 9 28.85 -2.16 7.79
C ARG A 9 27.70 -2.40 8.78
N GLN A 10 27.01 -1.35 9.21
CA GLN A 10 25.85 -1.44 10.11
C GLN A 10 24.54 -1.70 9.36
N ILE A 11 24.57 -1.59 8.03
CA ILE A 11 23.44 -1.95 7.18
C ILE A 11 23.23 -3.47 7.27
N ASP A 12 22.00 -3.85 7.57
CA ASP A 12 21.56 -5.24 7.47
C ASP A 12 21.40 -5.61 5.99
N TRP A 13 22.49 -6.07 5.37
CA TRP A 13 22.52 -6.46 3.97
C TRP A 13 21.62 -7.65 3.67
N ALA A 14 21.39 -8.53 4.64
CA ALA A 14 20.48 -9.66 4.49
C ALA A 14 19.04 -9.16 4.41
N LEU A 15 18.65 -8.23 5.28
CA LEU A 15 17.33 -7.59 5.22
C LEU A 15 17.12 -6.84 3.90
N LEU A 16 18.11 -6.09 3.41
CA LEU A 16 18.02 -5.45 2.09
C LEU A 16 17.81 -6.46 0.97
N LEU A 17 18.54 -7.58 0.99
CA LEU A 17 18.36 -8.64 0.01
C LEU A 17 16.95 -9.24 0.06
N VAL A 18 16.40 -9.46 1.27
CA VAL A 18 15.01 -9.92 1.44
C VAL A 18 14.02 -8.92 0.84
N PHE A 19 14.23 -7.61 1.05
CA PHE A 19 13.39 -6.60 0.40
C PHE A 19 13.47 -6.66 -1.12
N ILE A 20 14.68 -6.78 -1.68
CA ILE A 20 14.87 -6.89 -3.14
C ILE A 20 14.13 -8.10 -3.70
N LEU A 21 14.31 -9.27 -3.09
CA LEU A 21 13.64 -10.50 -3.51
C LEU A 21 12.12 -10.38 -3.39
N MET A 22 11.62 -9.83 -2.28
CA MET A 22 10.19 -9.57 -2.10
C MET A 22 9.64 -8.65 -3.20
N PHE A 23 10.34 -7.58 -3.59
CA PHE A 23 9.90 -6.72 -4.69
C PHE A 23 9.85 -7.46 -6.03
N ILE A 24 10.83 -8.33 -6.31
CA ILE A 24 10.85 -9.16 -7.52
C ILE A 24 9.66 -10.13 -7.51
N ASP A 25 9.46 -10.86 -6.41
CA ASP A 25 8.38 -11.85 -6.29
C ASP A 25 7.01 -11.19 -6.43
N LEU A 26 6.78 -10.05 -5.78
CA LEU A 26 5.53 -9.30 -5.88
C LEU A 26 5.27 -8.80 -7.31
N ARG A 27 6.31 -8.36 -8.01
CA ARG A 27 6.21 -7.95 -9.41
C ARG A 27 5.86 -9.15 -10.31
N LEU A 28 6.52 -10.28 -10.12
CA LEU A 28 6.20 -11.52 -10.86
C LEU A 28 4.76 -11.97 -10.64
N ILE A 29 4.24 -11.83 -9.41
CA ILE A 29 2.83 -12.13 -9.10
C ILE A 29 1.90 -11.14 -9.80
N ALA A 30 2.24 -9.85 -9.82
CA ALA A 30 1.46 -8.81 -10.49
C ALA A 30 1.40 -9.03 -12.01
N GLU A 31 2.46 -9.56 -12.63
CA GLU A 31 2.54 -9.91 -14.05
C GLU A 31 1.77 -11.20 -14.42
N LEU A 32 1.21 -11.95 -13.45
CA LEU A 32 0.45 -13.16 -13.75
C LEU A 32 -0.82 -12.83 -14.56
N PRO A 33 -1.14 -13.57 -15.63
CA PRO A 33 -2.30 -13.29 -16.49
C PRO A 33 -3.62 -13.17 -15.73
N ALA A 34 -3.86 -14.04 -14.75
CA ALA A 34 -5.08 -14.01 -13.95
C ALA A 34 -5.19 -12.73 -13.09
N VAL A 35 -4.07 -12.19 -12.62
CA VAL A 35 -4.03 -10.95 -11.85
C VAL A 35 -4.25 -9.76 -12.79
N GLN A 36 -3.59 -9.78 -13.95
CA GLN A 36 -3.74 -8.76 -14.98
C GLN A 36 -5.19 -8.66 -15.49
N GLU A 37 -5.85 -9.79 -15.73
CA GLU A 37 -7.26 -9.82 -16.13
C GLU A 37 -8.19 -9.26 -15.04
N LEU A 38 -7.98 -9.66 -13.78
CA LEU A 38 -8.79 -9.20 -12.65
C LEU A 38 -8.68 -7.68 -12.45
N VAL A 39 -7.46 -7.15 -12.53
CA VAL A 39 -7.19 -5.72 -12.34
C VAL A 39 -7.61 -4.91 -13.56
N GLY A 40 -7.35 -5.42 -14.76
CA GLY A 40 -7.78 -4.82 -16.03
C GLY A 40 -9.30 -4.66 -16.11
N ALA A 41 -10.07 -5.61 -15.56
CA ALA A 41 -11.53 -5.52 -15.49
C ALA A 41 -12.04 -4.33 -14.65
N ALA A 42 -11.20 -3.75 -13.77
CA ALA A 42 -11.57 -2.58 -12.97
C ALA A 42 -11.57 -1.26 -13.77
N GLY A 43 -10.97 -1.23 -14.97
CA GLY A 43 -10.90 -0.05 -15.82
C GLY A 43 -10.10 1.08 -15.19
N LEU A 44 -8.82 0.83 -14.94
CA LEU A 44 -7.91 1.75 -14.23
C LEU A 44 -7.47 2.97 -15.03
N ASP A 45 -7.81 3.05 -16.32
CA ASP A 45 -7.55 4.23 -17.16
C ASP A 45 -8.30 5.48 -16.66
N ASP A 46 -9.45 5.29 -16.00
CA ASP A 46 -10.18 6.38 -15.36
C ASP A 46 -9.62 6.63 -13.96
N ALA A 47 -9.11 7.84 -13.72
CA ALA A 47 -8.47 8.20 -12.45
C ALA A 47 -9.37 8.02 -11.22
N ARG A 48 -10.70 8.17 -11.34
CA ARG A 48 -11.63 7.96 -10.22
C ARG A 48 -11.83 6.48 -9.93
N ARG A 49 -11.91 5.64 -10.98
CA ARG A 49 -11.93 4.17 -10.82
C ARG A 49 -10.62 3.67 -10.24
N LEU A 50 -9.49 4.16 -10.72
CA LEU A 50 -8.17 3.90 -10.14
C LEU A 50 -8.12 4.30 -8.67
N TYR A 51 -8.71 5.45 -8.32
CA TYR A 51 -8.78 5.89 -6.94
C TYR A 51 -9.52 4.89 -6.04
N LEU A 52 -10.74 4.53 -6.41
CA LEU A 52 -11.58 3.64 -5.62
C LEU A 52 -11.02 2.21 -5.58
N ALA A 53 -10.65 1.67 -6.73
CA ALA A 53 -10.06 0.34 -6.86
C ALA A 53 -8.72 0.25 -6.10
N GLY A 54 -7.90 1.29 -6.18
CA GLY A 54 -6.61 1.33 -5.50
C GLY A 54 -6.72 1.39 -3.97
N VAL A 55 -7.67 2.15 -3.42
CA VAL A 55 -7.91 2.18 -1.97
C VAL A 55 -8.34 0.80 -1.49
N PHE A 56 -9.24 0.13 -2.24
CA PHE A 56 -9.70 -1.21 -1.90
C PHE A 56 -8.59 -2.27 -2.04
N ALA A 57 -7.83 -2.24 -3.14
CA ALA A 57 -6.72 -3.16 -3.36
C ALA A 57 -5.65 -3.03 -2.27
N SER A 58 -5.29 -1.80 -1.89
CA SER A 58 -4.34 -1.54 -0.81
C SER A 58 -4.82 -2.02 0.56
N GLN A 59 -6.14 -2.11 0.79
CA GLN A 59 -6.69 -2.66 2.02
C GLN A 59 -6.55 -4.19 2.11
N VAL A 60 -6.68 -4.88 0.97
CA VAL A 60 -6.68 -6.34 0.90
C VAL A 60 -5.26 -6.91 0.76
N ILE A 61 -4.44 -6.31 -0.09
CA ILE A 61 -3.12 -6.83 -0.46
C ILE A 61 -2.00 -6.19 0.39
N SER A 62 -2.28 -5.05 1.02
CA SER A 62 -1.35 -4.10 1.65
C SER A 62 -0.78 -3.05 0.69
N ASN A 63 -0.28 -1.97 1.29
CA ASN A 63 0.20 -0.76 0.64
C ASN A 63 1.36 -0.98 -0.36
N VAL A 64 2.39 -1.75 -0.02
CA VAL A 64 3.55 -1.94 -0.93
C VAL A 64 3.20 -2.78 -2.17
N PRO A 65 2.62 -3.99 -2.04
CA PRO A 65 2.24 -4.80 -3.21
C PRO A 65 1.17 -4.14 -4.07
N ALA A 66 0.21 -3.43 -3.46
CA ALA A 66 -0.80 -2.70 -4.24
C ALA A 66 -0.17 -1.59 -5.08
N ALA A 67 0.88 -0.91 -4.60
CA ALA A 67 1.58 0.10 -5.38
C ALA A 67 2.24 -0.51 -6.63
N ILE A 68 2.90 -1.66 -6.47
CA ILE A 68 3.53 -2.39 -7.58
C ILE A 68 2.48 -2.81 -8.59
N LEU A 69 1.40 -3.44 -8.13
CA LEU A 69 0.32 -3.93 -8.98
C LEU A 69 -0.34 -2.80 -9.78
N LEU A 70 -0.68 -1.69 -9.12
CA LEU A 70 -1.33 -0.56 -9.79
C LEU A 70 -0.39 0.16 -10.76
N ALA A 71 0.90 0.25 -10.45
CA ALA A 71 1.90 0.88 -11.31
C ALA A 71 2.17 0.09 -12.62
N GLU A 72 1.82 -1.19 -12.67
CA GLU A 72 1.86 -1.97 -13.91
C GLU A 72 0.65 -1.71 -14.82
N HIS A 73 -0.44 -1.17 -14.28
CA HIS A 73 -1.71 -1.03 -14.99
C HIS A 73 -2.15 0.42 -15.19
N ALA A 74 -1.51 1.39 -14.54
CA ALA A 74 -1.86 2.80 -14.64
C ALA A 74 -0.62 3.70 -14.54
N ASP A 75 -0.60 4.76 -15.36
CA ASP A 75 0.51 5.71 -15.42
C ASP A 75 0.38 6.87 -14.40
N ASP A 76 -0.79 7.07 -13.79
CA ASP A 76 -1.03 8.16 -12.83
C ASP A 76 -0.42 7.84 -11.46
N TRP A 77 0.90 8.00 -11.37
CA TRP A 77 1.67 7.77 -10.14
C TRP A 77 1.16 8.61 -8.95
N ARG A 78 0.54 9.78 -9.20
CA ARG A 78 0.02 10.63 -8.12
C ARG A 78 -1.19 9.98 -7.49
N VAL A 79 -2.15 9.52 -8.30
CA VAL A 79 -3.31 8.77 -7.80
C VAL A 79 -2.84 7.52 -7.07
N ILE A 80 -1.91 6.75 -7.66
CA ILE A 80 -1.36 5.54 -7.05
C ILE A 80 -0.75 5.84 -5.68
N ALA A 81 0.07 6.90 -5.56
CA ALA A 81 0.68 7.28 -4.29
C ALA A 81 -0.36 7.65 -3.22
N TRP A 82 -1.44 8.34 -3.60
CA TRP A 82 -2.52 8.66 -2.67
C TRP A 82 -3.28 7.41 -2.22
N VAL A 83 -3.70 6.56 -3.16
CA VAL A 83 -4.57 5.42 -2.83
C VAL A 83 -3.90 4.39 -1.94
N VAL A 84 -2.61 4.13 -2.12
CA VAL A 84 -1.88 3.15 -1.29
C VAL A 84 -1.57 3.68 0.10
N ASN A 85 -1.48 5.00 0.27
CA ASN A 85 -1.36 5.61 1.60
C ASN A 85 -2.71 5.63 2.31
N VAL A 86 -3.77 6.09 1.64
CA VAL A 86 -5.13 6.10 2.18
C VAL A 86 -5.58 4.67 2.54
N GLY A 87 -5.33 3.73 1.64
CA GLY A 87 -5.59 2.31 1.84
C GLY A 87 -4.70 1.64 2.87
N GLY A 88 -3.74 2.33 3.50
CA GLY A 88 -3.02 1.83 4.67
C GLY A 88 -3.78 1.99 5.99
N PHE A 89 -4.84 2.80 6.03
CA PHE A 89 -5.47 3.24 7.28
C PHE A 89 -6.64 2.40 7.77
N GLY A 90 -7.22 1.50 6.96
CA GLY A 90 -8.40 0.72 7.36
C GLY A 90 -8.04 -0.60 8.05
N LEU A 91 -7.94 -1.71 7.31
CA LEU A 91 -7.67 -3.04 7.87
C LEU A 91 -6.26 -3.20 8.44
N LEU A 92 -6.13 -4.13 9.39
CA LEU A 92 -4.84 -4.52 9.99
C LEU A 92 -3.80 -4.92 8.96
N ILE A 93 -4.23 -5.76 8.01
CA ILE A 93 -3.38 -6.32 6.96
C ILE A 93 -3.08 -5.29 5.87
N GLY A 94 -3.80 -4.17 5.83
CA GLY A 94 -3.61 -3.11 4.84
C GLY A 94 -2.26 -2.41 4.95
N SER A 95 -1.56 -2.55 6.08
CA SER A 95 -0.22 -2.00 6.26
C SER A 95 0.60 -2.76 7.30
N LEU A 96 1.87 -3.01 6.99
CA LEU A 96 2.84 -3.54 7.96
C LEU A 96 2.95 -2.63 9.21
N ALA A 97 2.76 -1.31 9.06
CA ALA A 97 2.78 -0.38 10.18
C ALA A 97 1.67 -0.68 11.21
N ASN A 98 0.49 -1.09 10.75
CA ASN A 98 -0.64 -1.44 11.63
C ASN A 98 -0.32 -2.70 12.45
N LEU A 99 0.32 -3.69 11.80
CA LEU A 99 0.77 -4.92 12.45
C LEU A 99 1.87 -4.63 13.50
N ILE A 100 2.81 -3.76 13.17
CA ILE A 100 3.87 -3.34 14.10
C ILE A 100 3.27 -2.60 15.30
N ALA A 101 2.34 -1.66 15.07
CA ALA A 101 1.71 -0.88 16.13
C ALA A 101 0.96 -1.79 17.12
N LEU A 102 0.18 -2.76 16.63
CA LEU A 102 -0.48 -3.74 17.51
C LEU A 102 0.50 -4.64 18.25
N ARG A 103 1.59 -5.04 17.59
CA ARG A 103 2.63 -5.83 18.24
C ARG A 103 3.30 -5.07 19.38
N LEU A 104 3.51 -3.76 19.23
CA LEU A 104 4.08 -2.89 20.26
C LEU A 104 3.09 -2.61 21.41
N LEU A 105 1.78 -2.55 21.13
CA LEU A 105 0.74 -2.42 22.15
C LEU A 105 0.68 -3.63 23.10
N GLY A 106 1.03 -4.84 22.63
CA GLY A 106 1.07 -6.04 23.47
C GLY A 106 -0.30 -6.56 23.94
N GLU A 107 -1.41 -5.93 23.56
CA GLU A 107 -2.77 -6.30 23.94
C GLU A 107 -3.43 -7.25 22.92
N ARG A 108 -3.73 -8.49 23.35
CA ARG A 108 -4.35 -9.55 22.52
C ARG A 108 -5.70 -9.18 21.87
N GLN A 109 -6.45 -8.23 22.44
CA GLN A 109 -7.79 -7.83 21.98
C GLN A 109 -7.82 -6.43 21.33
N ALA A 110 -6.67 -5.75 21.19
CA ALA A 110 -6.64 -4.40 20.64
C ALA A 110 -7.05 -4.32 19.16
N TRP A 111 -7.07 -5.46 18.44
CA TRP A 111 -7.46 -5.51 17.04
C TRP A 111 -8.90 -5.06 16.79
N TRP A 112 -9.87 -5.40 17.64
CA TRP A 112 -11.25 -4.93 17.47
C TRP A 112 -11.38 -3.42 17.64
N ARG A 113 -10.70 -2.87 18.67
CA ARG A 113 -10.65 -1.42 18.91
C ARG A 113 -9.98 -0.69 17.75
N PHE A 114 -8.91 -1.26 17.21
CA PHE A 114 -8.26 -0.74 16.01
C PHE A 114 -9.27 -0.61 14.87
N HIS A 115 -9.98 -1.68 14.51
CA HIS A 115 -10.93 -1.65 13.39
C HIS A 115 -12.12 -0.71 13.63
N ALA A 116 -12.59 -0.60 14.88
CA ALA A 116 -13.65 0.32 15.25
C ALA A 116 -13.29 1.79 14.96
N TRP A 117 -12.02 2.17 15.11
CA TRP A 117 -11.53 3.52 14.80
C TRP A 117 -11.03 3.66 13.36
N SER A 118 -10.39 2.62 12.83
CA SER A 118 -9.69 2.67 11.55
C SER A 118 -10.65 2.68 10.35
N LEU A 119 -11.76 1.92 10.42
CA LEU A 119 -12.78 1.86 9.37
C LEU A 119 -13.53 3.19 9.13
N PRO A 120 -14.01 3.91 10.17
CA PRO A 120 -14.57 5.25 9.93
C PRO A 120 -13.48 6.24 9.51
N PHE A 121 -12.27 6.12 10.05
CA PHE A 121 -11.16 7.00 9.71
C PHE A 121 -10.77 6.90 8.23
N ILE A 122 -10.63 5.69 7.66
CA ILE A 122 -10.36 5.51 6.23
C ILE A 122 -11.48 6.10 5.37
N GLY A 123 -12.75 5.98 5.77
CA GLY A 123 -13.87 6.59 5.03
C GLY A 123 -13.73 8.12 4.94
N VAL A 124 -13.38 8.76 6.06
CA VAL A 124 -13.14 10.21 6.10
C VAL A 124 -11.92 10.59 5.27
N VAL A 125 -10.78 9.93 5.47
CA VAL A 125 -9.54 10.24 4.76
C VAL A 125 -9.69 9.98 3.26
N ALA A 126 -10.32 8.88 2.84
CA ALA A 126 -10.56 8.58 1.44
C ALA A 126 -11.48 9.61 0.77
N SER A 127 -12.48 10.12 1.49
CA SER A 127 -13.35 11.17 0.96
C SER A 127 -12.60 12.51 0.81
N LEU A 128 -11.84 12.90 1.84
CA LEU A 128 -11.08 14.16 1.83
C LEU A 128 -9.95 14.14 0.80
N ALA A 129 -9.18 13.04 0.73
CA ALA A 129 -8.10 12.87 -0.23
C ALA A 129 -8.64 12.82 -1.68
N GLY A 130 -9.76 12.12 -1.91
CA GLY A 130 -10.41 12.09 -3.21
C GLY A 130 -10.91 13.46 -3.63
N ALA A 131 -11.60 14.17 -2.73
CA ALA A 131 -12.03 15.54 -2.97
C ALA A 131 -10.83 16.45 -3.28
N TRP A 132 -9.77 16.38 -2.50
CA TRP A 132 -8.56 17.17 -2.72
C TRP A 132 -7.92 16.89 -4.07
N LEU A 133 -7.78 15.62 -4.45
CA LEU A 133 -7.10 15.19 -5.65
C LEU A 133 -7.89 15.53 -6.92
N PHE A 134 -9.22 15.46 -6.88
CA PHE A 134 -10.07 15.70 -8.05
C PHE A 134 -10.68 17.11 -8.14
N LEU A 135 -10.63 17.92 -7.07
CA LEU A 135 -11.04 19.33 -7.11
C LEU A 135 -9.88 20.30 -7.41
N ARG A 136 -8.62 19.84 -7.34
CA ARG A 136 -7.42 20.65 -7.64
C ARG A 136 -6.79 20.37 -9.01
N GLN A 137 -7.38 19.50 -9.81
CA GLN A 137 -7.02 19.30 -11.22
C GLN A 137 -7.91 20.16 -12.11
#